data_AF-A0A7C1D6I7-F1
#
_entry.id   AF-A0A7C1D6I7-F1
#
_cell.length_a   1.000
_cell.length_b   1.000
_cell.length_c   1.000
_cell.angle_alpha   90.00
_cell.angle_beta   90.00
_cell.angle_gamma   90.00
#
_symmetry.space_group_name_H-M   'P 1'
#
loop_
_entity.id
_entity.type
_entity.pdbx_description
1 polymer ?
#
loop_
_entity_poly.entity_id
_entity_poly.type
_entity_poly.pdbx_seq_one_letter_code
_entity_poly.pdbx_strand_id
1 'polypeptide(L)'
;MPKPDFWKNNKRYYDLKSYWRNLFGCNVHKLQIDAGFTCPNRDGHIATGGCIYCEGRGSKLRQKGALPSVTEQIQSGKKFYKPHASKYVAYFQTFTNTYAPVEKLRSLYDEALAQEEVIGLAIGTRPD
;
A
#
# COMPACT_ATOMS: atom_id res chain seq x y z
N MET A 1 0.89 -10.22 33.52
CA MET A 1 0.41 -8.81 33.47
C MET A 1 -0.87 -8.77 32.64
N PRO A 2 -1.93 -8.10 33.10
CA PRO A 2 -3.13 -7.89 32.29
C PRO A 2 -2.81 -7.04 31.06
N LYS A 3 -3.53 -7.24 29.96
CA LYS A 3 -3.37 -6.44 28.74
C LYS A 3 -3.94 -5.04 28.97
N PRO A 4 -3.34 -3.97 28.41
CA PRO A 4 -3.94 -2.64 28.50
C PRO A 4 -5.30 -2.58 27.78
N ASP A 5 -6.28 -1.88 28.36
CA ASP A 5 -7.65 -1.80 27.82
C ASP A 5 -7.72 -1.21 26.40
N PHE A 6 -6.74 -0.39 26.03
CA PHE A 6 -6.66 0.17 24.69
C PHE A 6 -6.25 -0.86 23.62
N TRP A 7 -5.75 -2.04 24.00
CA TRP A 7 -5.64 -3.18 23.08
C TRP A 7 -7.03 -3.75 22.83
N LYS A 8 -7.78 -3.10 21.95
CA LYS A 8 -9.14 -3.49 21.56
C LYS A 8 -9.17 -4.80 20.73
N ASN A 9 -8.44 -5.85 21.12
CA ASN A 9 -8.35 -7.14 20.44
C ASN A 9 -7.99 -8.29 21.42
N ASN A 10 -8.21 -9.55 21.02
CA ASN A 10 -7.92 -10.73 21.84
C ASN A 10 -6.50 -11.29 21.67
N LYS A 11 -5.65 -10.68 20.85
CA LYS A 11 -4.30 -11.16 20.49
C LYS A 11 -3.29 -10.87 21.59
N ARG A 12 -2.14 -11.53 21.53
CA ARG A 12 -1.01 -11.36 22.47
C ARG A 12 -0.12 -10.15 22.15
N TYR A 13 -0.47 -9.34 21.14
CA TYR A 13 0.31 -8.18 20.69
C TYR A 13 -0.61 -7.02 20.31
N TYR A 14 -0.05 -5.80 20.30
CA TYR A 14 -0.74 -4.62 19.80
C TYR A 14 -0.73 -4.63 18.27
N ASP A 15 -1.86 -4.93 17.65
CA ASP A 15 -1.92 -4.96 16.19
C ASP A 15 -2.15 -3.56 15.59
N LEU A 16 -1.73 -3.41 14.34
CA LEU A 16 -1.86 -2.15 13.59
C LEU A 16 -3.33 -1.69 13.48
N LYS A 17 -4.28 -2.63 13.40
CA LYS A 17 -5.72 -2.34 13.38
C LYS A 17 -6.16 -1.63 14.67
N SER A 18 -5.71 -2.13 15.82
CA SER A 18 -6.01 -1.55 17.12
C SER A 18 -5.31 -0.21 17.31
N TYR A 19 -4.07 -0.09 16.83
CA TYR A 19 -3.36 1.18 16.76
C TYR A 19 -4.15 2.25 15.99
N TRP A 20 -4.52 1.96 14.74
CA TRP A 20 -5.26 2.92 13.92
C TRP A 20 -6.65 3.24 14.45
N ARG A 21 -7.38 2.26 14.97
CA ARG A 21 -8.70 2.54 15.57
C ARG A 21 -8.60 3.43 16.80
N ASN A 22 -7.53 3.32 17.59
CA ASN A 22 -7.32 4.21 18.73
C ASN A 22 -6.88 5.60 18.28
N LEU A 23 -6.00 5.69 17.28
CA LEU A 23 -5.50 6.96 16.77
C LEU A 23 -6.57 7.77 16.02
N PHE A 24 -7.40 7.10 15.21
CA PHE A 24 -8.32 7.77 14.29
C PHE A 24 -9.81 7.65 14.67
N GLY A 25 -10.13 6.88 15.70
CA GLY A 25 -11.51 6.68 16.17
C GLY A 25 -12.40 5.82 15.26
N CYS A 26 -11.88 5.34 14.13
CA CYS A 26 -12.60 4.54 13.14
C CYS A 26 -11.74 3.41 12.57
N ASN A 27 -12.34 2.51 11.80
CA ASN A 27 -11.58 1.49 11.08
C ASN A 27 -10.83 2.12 9.89
N VAL A 28 -9.55 1.79 9.78
CA VAL A 28 -8.68 2.20 8.67
C VAL A 28 -8.30 0.98 7.85
N HIS A 29 -8.34 1.10 6.53
CA HIS A 29 -7.95 0.01 5.62
C HIS A 29 -6.85 0.42 4.64
N LYS A 30 -6.01 -0.54 4.24
CA LYS A 30 -5.01 -0.31 3.19
C LYS A 30 -5.61 -0.58 1.82
N LEU A 31 -5.59 0.41 0.93
CA LEU A 31 -6.00 0.23 -0.46
C LEU A 31 -4.77 -0.11 -1.30
N GLN A 32 -4.76 -1.31 -1.85
CA GLN A 32 -3.65 -1.81 -2.65
C GLN A 32 -3.64 -1.09 -4.01
N ILE A 33 -2.49 -0.52 -4.39
CA ILE A 33 -2.31 0.23 -5.64
C ILE A 33 -1.16 -0.39 -6.44
N ASP A 34 -1.40 -0.59 -7.73
CA ASP A 34 -0.37 -0.87 -8.72
C ASP A 34 -0.15 0.34 -9.63
N ALA A 35 0.99 1.01 -9.45
CA ALA A 35 1.36 2.18 -10.25
C ALA A 35 2.42 1.86 -11.32
N GLY A 36 2.57 0.59 -11.70
CA GLY A 36 3.46 0.22 -12.82
C GLY A 36 4.94 0.22 -12.48
N PHE A 37 5.30 0.23 -11.19
CA PHE A 37 6.69 0.17 -10.76
C PHE A 37 7.35 -1.15 -11.15
N THR A 38 8.67 -1.15 -11.28
CA THR A 38 9.50 -2.38 -11.39
C THR A 38 10.46 -2.46 -10.21
N CYS A 39 11.55 -3.22 -10.32
CA CYS A 39 12.62 -3.33 -9.33
C CYS A 39 13.96 -3.56 -10.05
N PRO A 40 15.07 -3.00 -9.54
CA PRO A 40 16.39 -3.12 -10.16
C PRO A 40 16.93 -4.56 -10.26
N ASN A 41 16.42 -5.47 -9.43
CA ASN A 41 16.76 -6.89 -9.51
C ASN A 41 15.91 -7.65 -10.56
N ARG A 42 14.96 -6.98 -11.21
CA ARG A 42 14.05 -7.59 -12.20
C ARG A 42 14.30 -7.07 -13.61
N ASP A 43 14.55 -5.77 -13.75
CA ASP A 43 14.70 -5.11 -15.04
C ASP A 43 16.12 -5.23 -15.64
N GLY A 44 17.07 -5.80 -14.88
CA GLY A 44 18.45 -6.00 -15.32
C GLY A 44 19.42 -4.91 -14.89
N HIS A 45 18.99 -3.90 -14.11
CA HIS A 45 19.89 -2.83 -13.67
C HIS A 45 20.95 -3.31 -12.65
N ILE A 46 20.53 -4.09 -11.64
CA ILE A 46 21.44 -4.68 -10.63
C ILE A 46 21.51 -6.19 -10.80
N ALA A 47 20.37 -6.84 -11.05
CA ALA A 47 20.28 -8.28 -11.24
C ALA A 47 19.12 -8.62 -12.17
N THR A 48 18.99 -9.90 -12.52
CA THR A 48 17.90 -10.43 -13.34
C THR A 48 17.08 -11.46 -12.54
N GLY A 49 15.81 -11.65 -12.92
CA GLY A 49 14.91 -12.66 -12.33
C GLY A 49 14.13 -12.21 -11.08
N GLY A 50 14.67 -11.27 -10.30
CA GLY A 50 14.09 -10.78 -9.05
C GLY A 50 14.55 -11.55 -7.81
N CYS A 51 14.00 -11.22 -6.64
CA CYS A 51 14.31 -11.98 -5.42
C CYS A 51 13.81 -13.43 -5.55
N ILE A 52 14.51 -14.39 -4.94
CA ILE A 52 14.18 -15.83 -5.00
C ILE A 52 12.76 -16.16 -4.50
N TYR A 53 12.21 -15.31 -3.63
CA TYR A 53 10.85 -15.43 -3.08
C TYR A 53 9.85 -14.50 -3.78
N CYS A 54 10.30 -13.67 -4.71
CA CYS A 54 9.41 -12.80 -5.48
C CYS A 54 8.78 -13.63 -6.59
N GLU A 55 7.45 -13.83 -6.52
CA GLU A 55 6.72 -14.34 -7.67
C GLU A 55 7.03 -13.42 -8.87
N GLY A 56 7.44 -13.99 -10.01
CA GLY A 56 7.86 -13.18 -11.17
C GLY A 56 6.81 -12.19 -11.69
N ARG A 57 5.55 -12.35 -11.27
CA ARG A 57 4.45 -11.41 -11.56
C ARG A 57 4.32 -10.26 -10.54
N GLY A 58 4.99 -10.35 -9.39
CA GLY A 58 4.84 -9.43 -8.26
C GLY A 58 3.63 -9.79 -7.41
N SER A 59 2.90 -8.76 -6.95
CA SER A 59 1.63 -8.95 -6.23
C SER A 59 0.57 -9.54 -7.18
N LYS A 60 -0.41 -10.28 -6.63
CA LYS A 60 -1.64 -10.67 -7.35
C LYS A 60 -2.42 -9.46 -7.89
N LEU A 61 -2.14 -8.27 -7.37
CA LEU A 61 -2.66 -6.99 -7.84
C LEU A 61 -2.15 -6.61 -9.24
N ARG A 62 -0.96 -7.08 -9.65
CA ARG A 62 -0.33 -6.71 -10.92
C ARG A 62 -1.28 -7.00 -12.08
N GLN A 63 -1.74 -5.96 -12.76
CA GLN A 63 -2.62 -6.10 -13.91
C GLN A 63 -1.81 -6.24 -15.20
N LYS A 64 -2.37 -6.96 -16.18
CA LYS A 64 -1.85 -6.99 -17.55
C LYS A 64 -2.47 -5.84 -18.35
N GLY A 65 -1.69 -5.17 -19.18
CA GLY A 65 -2.17 -4.09 -20.04
C GLY A 65 -2.09 -2.71 -19.38
N ALA A 66 -2.86 -1.76 -19.90
CA ALA A 66 -2.91 -0.40 -19.37
C ALA A 66 -3.44 -0.41 -17.93
N LEU A 67 -2.74 0.29 -17.04
CA LEU A 67 -3.16 0.42 -15.66
C LEU A 67 -4.17 1.55 -15.51
N PRO A 68 -5.26 1.36 -14.73
CA PRO A 68 -6.07 2.47 -14.28
C PRO A 68 -5.24 3.45 -13.45
N SER A 69 -5.65 4.71 -13.44
CA SER A 69 -5.03 5.76 -12.60
C SER A 69 -5.06 5.38 -11.12
N VAL A 70 -4.20 6.03 -10.32
CA VAL A 70 -4.18 5.81 -8.86
C VAL A 70 -5.54 6.20 -8.26
N THR A 71 -6.13 7.28 -8.76
CA THR A 71 -7.48 7.74 -8.43
C THR A 71 -8.52 6.65 -8.66
N GLU A 72 -8.60 6.07 -9.85
CA GLU A 72 -9.58 5.03 -10.18
C GLU A 72 -9.43 3.79 -9.30
N GLN A 73 -8.17 3.37 -9.03
CA GLN A 73 -7.89 2.25 -8.13
C GLN A 73 -8.35 2.54 -6.71
N ILE A 74 -8.10 3.75 -6.18
CA ILE A 74 -8.54 4.16 -4.85
C ILE A 74 -10.07 4.19 -4.79
N GLN A 75 -10.75 4.79 -5.75
CA GLN A 75 -12.21 4.89 -5.75
C GLN A 75 -12.88 3.51 -5.80
N SER A 76 -12.35 2.60 -6.63
CA SER A 76 -12.78 1.21 -6.66
C SER A 76 -12.56 0.50 -5.33
N GLY A 77 -11.37 0.65 -4.75
CA GLY A 77 -11.03 0.08 -3.44
C GLY A 77 -11.91 0.60 -2.31
N LYS A 78 -12.17 1.92 -2.26
CA LYS A 78 -13.09 2.52 -1.30
C LYS A 78 -14.49 1.93 -1.43
N LYS A 79 -15.03 1.81 -2.65
CA LYS A 79 -16.36 1.23 -2.87
C LYS A 79 -16.47 -0.17 -2.26
N PHE A 80 -15.42 -0.99 -2.41
CA PHE A 80 -15.38 -2.34 -1.84
C PHE A 80 -15.28 -2.34 -0.30
N TYR A 81 -14.47 -1.46 0.29
CA TYR A 81 -14.19 -1.46 1.73
C TYR A 81 -15.03 -0.50 2.57
N LYS A 82 -15.87 0.35 1.95
CA LYS A 82 -16.74 1.32 2.62
C LYS A 82 -17.59 0.76 3.76
N PRO A 83 -18.14 -0.47 3.69
CA PRO A 83 -18.88 -1.06 4.82
C PRO A 83 -18.02 -1.35 6.06
N HIS A 84 -16.69 -1.34 5.93
CA HIS A 84 -15.75 -1.82 6.94
C HIS A 84 -14.70 -0.79 7.36
N ALA A 85 -14.58 0.33 6.65
CA ALA A 85 -13.59 1.38 6.90
C ALA A 85 -14.14 2.78 6.56
N SER A 86 -13.61 3.80 7.25
CA SER A 86 -13.94 5.20 7.00
C SER A 86 -12.73 6.05 6.60
N LYS A 87 -11.53 5.48 6.71
CA LYS A 87 -10.26 6.11 6.35
C LYS A 87 -9.36 5.08 5.70
N TYR A 88 -8.44 5.54 4.87
CA TYR A 88 -7.64 4.68 4.02
C TYR A 88 -6.17 5.06 4.02
N VAL A 89 -5.32 4.06 3.84
CA VAL A 89 -3.90 4.25 3.54
C VAL A 89 -3.65 3.75 2.13
N ALA A 90 -3.13 4.60 1.26
CA ALA A 90 -2.75 4.23 -0.10
C ALA A 90 -1.49 3.35 -0.03
N TYR A 91 -1.64 2.06 -0.34
CA TYR A 91 -0.59 1.07 -0.23
C TYR A 91 -0.07 0.68 -1.60
N PHE A 92 1.03 1.30 -2.01
CA PHE A 92 1.76 0.91 -3.21
C PHE A 92 2.43 -0.43 -2.95
N GLN A 93 1.88 -1.50 -3.51
CA GLN A 93 2.24 -2.86 -3.11
C GLN A 93 3.26 -3.49 -4.05
N THR A 94 3.22 -3.14 -5.34
CA THR A 94 3.92 -3.91 -6.35
C THR A 94 5.37 -3.47 -6.52
N PHE A 95 6.30 -4.41 -6.35
CA PHE A 95 7.75 -4.25 -6.51
C PHE A 95 8.35 -3.09 -5.70
N THR A 96 9.45 -2.48 -6.18
CA THR A 96 10.11 -1.37 -5.51
C THR A 96 9.41 -0.08 -5.92
N ASN A 97 8.40 0.32 -5.16
CA ASN A 97 7.55 1.47 -5.50
C ASN A 97 8.20 2.84 -5.21
N THR A 98 9.52 2.83 -5.03
CA THR A 98 10.41 4.00 -4.95
C THR A 98 11.45 3.99 -6.08
N TYR A 99 11.45 2.96 -6.94
CA TYR A 99 12.36 2.83 -8.07
C TYR A 99 11.74 3.50 -9.31
N ALA A 100 11.79 4.83 -9.31
CA ALA A 100 11.42 5.71 -10.41
C ALA A 100 11.99 7.12 -10.16
N PRO A 101 12.03 8.01 -11.18
CA PRO A 101 12.38 9.41 -10.97
C PRO A 101 11.48 10.08 -9.91
N VAL A 102 12.06 11.00 -9.13
CA VAL A 102 11.39 11.67 -7.99
C VAL A 102 10.10 12.35 -8.41
N GLU A 103 10.07 12.92 -9.62
CA GLU A 103 8.94 13.63 -10.22
C GLU A 103 7.77 12.67 -10.44
N LYS A 104 8.06 11.46 -10.92
CA LYS A 104 7.05 10.41 -11.10
C LYS A 104 6.52 9.92 -9.76
N LEU A 105 7.41 9.70 -8.78
CA LEU A 105 7.01 9.30 -7.42
C LEU A 105 6.09 10.35 -6.79
N ARG A 106 6.51 11.61 -6.83
CA ARG A 106 5.74 12.75 -6.33
C ARG A 106 4.36 12.81 -6.96
N SER A 107 4.27 12.77 -8.30
CA SER A 107 3.00 12.82 -9.00
C SER A 107 2.03 11.71 -8.56
N LEU A 108 2.51 10.47 -8.43
CA LEU A 108 1.67 9.33 -8.04
C LEU A 108 1.24 9.39 -6.56
N TYR A 109 2.14 9.84 -5.69
CA TYR A 109 1.88 9.96 -4.26
C TYR A 109 0.94 11.12 -3.93
N ASP A 110 1.13 12.25 -4.60
CA ASP A 110 0.26 13.42 -4.48
C ASP A 110 -1.14 13.09 -5.01
N GLU A 111 -1.25 12.35 -6.12
CA GLU A 111 -2.55 11.88 -6.63
C GLU A 111 -3.30 11.02 -5.59
N ALA A 112 -2.58 10.12 -4.90
CA ALA A 112 -3.15 9.30 -3.84
C ALA A 112 -3.57 10.13 -2.62
N LEU A 113 -2.73 11.06 -2.17
CA LEU A 113 -2.98 11.91 -1.00
C LEU A 113 -4.06 12.97 -1.25
N ALA A 114 -4.30 13.34 -2.51
CA ALA A 114 -5.38 14.25 -2.89
C ALA A 114 -6.78 13.61 -2.76
N GLN A 115 -6.87 12.28 -2.60
CA GLN A 115 -8.15 11.61 -2.41
C GLN A 115 -8.67 11.82 -0.99
N GLU A 116 -9.94 12.22 -0.85
CA GLU A 116 -10.61 12.37 0.45
C GLU A 116 -10.46 11.09 1.30
N GLU A 117 -10.44 11.18 2.64
CA GLU A 117 -10.32 10.01 3.54
C GLU A 117 -9.02 9.19 3.42
N VAL A 118 -8.15 9.45 2.43
CA VAL A 118 -6.80 8.91 2.39
C VAL A 118 -5.93 9.70 3.37
N ILE A 119 -5.42 9.01 4.38
CA ILE A 119 -4.73 9.62 5.52
C ILE A 119 -3.24 9.30 5.58
N GLY A 120 -2.72 8.67 4.53
CA GLY A 120 -1.31 8.37 4.45
C GLY A 120 -0.96 7.38 3.36
N LEU A 121 0.34 7.12 3.24
CA LEU A 121 0.94 6.21 2.29
C LEU A 121 1.57 5.03 3.00
N ALA A 122 1.57 3.87 2.34
CA ALA A 122 2.44 2.76 2.65
C ALA A 122 3.25 2.44 1.40
N ILE A 123 4.56 2.63 1.49
CA ILE A 123 5.52 2.43 0.41
C ILE A 123 6.59 1.42 0.84
N GLY A 124 7.29 0.85 -0.13
CA GLY A 124 8.34 -0.14 0.04
C GLY A 124 9.52 0.20 -0.85
N THR A 125 10.71 0.20 -0.24
CA THR A 125 11.96 0.46 -0.95
C THR A 125 12.91 -0.70 -0.79
N ARG A 126 13.78 -0.86 -1.79
CA ARG A 126 14.95 -1.71 -1.66
C ARG A 126 16.07 -0.88 -1.02
N PRO A 127 16.96 -1.52 -0.25
CA PRO A 127 18.05 -0.80 0.42
C PRO A 127 19.18 -0.41 -0.54
N ASP A 128 19.33 -1.11 -1.67
CA ASP A 128 20.14 -0.70 -2.83
C ASP A 128 19.54 0.51 -3.56
#